data_AF-A0AAN0M3H8-F1
#
_entry.id   AF-A0AAN0M3H8-F1
#
_cell.length_a   1.000
_cell.length_b   1.000
_cell.length_c   1.000
_cell.angle_alpha   90.00
_cell.angle_beta   90.00
_cell.angle_gamma   90.00
#
_symmetry.space_group_name_H-M   'P 1'
#
loop_
_entity.id
_entity.type
_entity.pdbx_description
1 polymer ?
#
loop_
_entity_poly.entity_id
_entity_poly.type
_entity_poly.pdbx_seq_one_letter_code
_entity_poly.pdbx_strand_id
1 'polypeptide(L)'
;MGDSRKNKDYSTFVENSNELITSHRNVISYRPNGASIYDASLDDYEKGLTINIVDNFFTTVNDKIVPFIDKVIEHQEPRPSFMSAFVSISKQREISELVMTHLGYSIDFGLLGEVEHPFSSTFSINDTRITTTYHENDFTQSIFSIIHEIGHSMYNHQVNPEFEGYAIVDSMSMSLHESQSRFLENMIGRSLCILDTALSKITSNYT
;
A
#
# COMPACT_ATOMS: atom_id res chain seq x y z
N MET A 1 17.85 13.15 -2.82
CA MET A 1 16.37 13.32 -2.91
C MET A 1 15.76 13.82 -1.60
N GLY A 2 16.01 13.18 -0.44
CA GLY A 2 15.44 13.60 0.85
C GLY A 2 15.70 15.07 1.20
N ASP A 3 16.97 15.50 1.15
CA ASP A 3 17.34 16.89 1.43
C ASP A 3 16.80 17.87 0.39
N SER A 4 16.83 17.51 -0.90
CA SER A 4 16.28 18.32 -1.99
C SER A 4 14.78 18.58 -1.79
N ARG A 5 14.01 17.55 -1.38
CA ARG A 5 12.58 17.69 -1.05
C ARG A 5 12.37 18.61 0.14
N LYS A 6 13.14 18.41 1.22
CA LYS A 6 13.07 19.23 2.44
C LYS A 6 13.38 20.70 2.17
N ASN A 7 14.38 20.96 1.33
CA ASN A 7 14.86 22.31 1.00
C ASN A 7 14.17 22.93 -0.21
N LYS A 8 13.23 22.23 -0.85
CA LYS A 8 12.57 22.64 -2.10
C LYS A 8 13.56 22.97 -3.24
N ASP A 9 14.69 22.26 -3.27
CA ASP A 9 15.75 22.43 -4.26
C ASP A 9 15.52 21.48 -5.45
N TYR A 10 14.76 21.96 -6.43
CA TYR A 10 14.49 21.21 -7.65
C TYR A 10 15.73 21.02 -8.52
N SER A 11 16.64 21.99 -8.56
CA SER A 11 17.85 21.94 -9.39
C SER A 11 18.72 20.73 -9.05
N THR A 12 19.06 20.55 -7.77
CA THR A 12 19.85 19.41 -7.31
C THR A 12 19.10 18.08 -7.51
N PHE A 13 17.77 18.08 -7.43
CA PHE A 13 16.97 16.87 -7.70
C PHE A 13 17.04 16.46 -9.18
N VAL A 14 16.91 17.42 -10.11
CA VAL A 14 16.90 17.15 -11.56
C VAL A 14 18.23 16.62 -12.05
N GLU A 15 19.34 17.20 -11.60
CA GLU A 15 20.68 16.75 -12.00
C GLU A 15 20.87 15.26 -11.68
N ASN A 16 20.64 14.88 -10.43
CA ASN A 16 20.73 13.49 -9.98
C ASN A 16 19.73 12.57 -10.70
N SER A 17 18.50 13.06 -10.94
CA SER A 17 17.46 12.24 -11.60
C SER A 17 17.79 11.94 -13.06
N ASN A 18 18.39 12.90 -13.78
CA ASN A 18 18.81 12.69 -15.17
C ASN A 18 19.90 11.61 -15.28
N GLU A 19 20.84 11.56 -14.35
CA GLU A 19 21.87 10.53 -14.31
C GLU A 19 21.26 9.14 -14.04
N LEU A 20 20.31 9.04 -13.09
CA LEU A 20 19.58 7.81 -12.80
C LEU A 20 18.77 7.32 -14.00
N ILE A 21 18.02 8.22 -14.66
CA ILE A 21 17.22 7.89 -15.85
C ILE A 21 18.13 7.39 -16.99
N THR A 22 19.27 8.06 -17.21
CA THR A 22 20.24 7.67 -18.24
C THR A 22 20.82 6.28 -17.93
N SER A 23 21.21 6.06 -16.68
CA SER A 23 21.76 4.78 -16.23
C SER A 23 20.74 3.64 -16.36
N HIS A 24 19.50 3.86 -15.94
CA HIS A 24 18.42 2.88 -16.09
C HIS A 24 18.18 2.52 -17.57
N ARG A 25 18.09 3.53 -18.45
CA ARG A 25 17.95 3.30 -19.90
C ARG A 25 19.09 2.47 -20.46
N ASN A 26 20.33 2.71 -20.02
CA ASN A 26 21.49 1.93 -20.43
C ASN A 26 21.42 0.48 -19.92
N VAL A 27 20.98 0.25 -18.68
CA VAL A 27 20.83 -1.12 -18.14
C VAL A 27 19.79 -1.90 -18.94
N ILE A 28 18.63 -1.29 -19.22
CA ILE A 28 17.56 -1.94 -19.98
C ILE A 28 17.97 -2.22 -21.43
N SER A 29 18.77 -1.35 -22.06
CA SER A 29 19.18 -1.51 -23.46
C SER A 29 20.07 -2.73 -23.72
N TYR A 30 20.69 -3.31 -22.69
CA TYR A 30 21.43 -4.57 -22.81
C TYR A 30 20.53 -5.82 -22.94
N ARG A 31 19.21 -5.70 -22.75
CA ARG A 31 18.27 -6.82 -22.80
C ARG A 31 17.81 -7.11 -24.23
N PRO A 32 17.93 -8.36 -24.74
CA PRO A 32 17.61 -8.70 -26.12
C PRO A 32 16.11 -8.99 -26.29
N ASN A 33 15.24 -8.01 -26.09
CA ASN A 33 13.78 -8.24 -26.08
C ASN A 33 12.99 -7.60 -27.23
N GLY A 34 13.63 -6.77 -28.08
CA GLY A 34 12.98 -6.11 -29.22
C GLY A 34 11.86 -5.12 -28.86
N ALA A 35 11.59 -4.94 -27.56
CA ALA A 35 10.61 -4.02 -27.02
C ALA A 35 11.20 -2.62 -26.84
N SER A 36 10.34 -1.62 -26.65
CA SER A 36 10.81 -0.29 -26.26
C SER A 36 11.44 -0.35 -24.86
N ILE A 37 12.37 0.57 -24.55
CA ILE A 37 12.98 0.66 -23.21
C ILE A 37 11.90 0.83 -22.12
N TYR A 38 10.82 1.55 -22.44
CA TYR A 38 9.74 1.78 -21.48
C TYR A 38 8.91 0.52 -21.24
N ASP A 39 8.51 -0.20 -22.29
CA ASP A 39 7.79 -1.48 -22.15
C ASP A 39 8.65 -2.52 -21.40
N ALA A 40 9.95 -2.59 -21.74
CA ALA A 40 10.89 -3.46 -21.04
C ALA A 40 11.06 -3.08 -19.55
N SER A 41 10.86 -1.82 -19.19
CA SER A 41 10.88 -1.37 -17.80
C SER A 41 9.56 -1.65 -17.08
N LEU A 42 8.42 -1.60 -17.78
CA LEU A 42 7.13 -1.99 -17.22
C LEU A 42 7.07 -3.49 -16.93
N ASP A 43 7.62 -4.30 -17.84
CA ASP A 43 7.68 -5.77 -17.75
C ASP A 43 8.42 -6.26 -16.49
N ASP A 44 9.37 -5.48 -15.95
CA ASP A 44 10.08 -5.80 -14.70
C ASP A 44 9.17 -5.83 -13.47
N TYR A 45 8.06 -5.08 -13.49
CA TYR A 45 7.12 -4.97 -12.38
C TYR A 45 5.83 -5.76 -12.61
N GLU A 46 5.42 -5.87 -13.89
CA GLU A 46 4.24 -6.61 -14.31
C GLU A 46 4.49 -7.27 -15.66
N LYS A 47 4.64 -8.58 -15.66
CA LYS A 47 4.94 -9.35 -16.86
C LYS A 47 3.90 -9.14 -17.96
N GLY A 48 4.35 -8.73 -19.14
CA GLY A 48 3.55 -8.46 -20.32
C GLY A 48 2.89 -7.07 -20.33
N LEU A 49 3.13 -6.22 -19.32
CA LEU A 49 2.62 -4.85 -19.31
C LEU A 49 3.35 -4.01 -20.35
N THR A 50 2.57 -3.24 -21.12
CA THR A 50 3.08 -2.34 -22.17
C THR A 50 2.44 -0.97 -22.02
N ILE A 51 3.08 0.06 -22.59
CA ILE A 51 2.52 1.41 -22.63
C ILE A 51 1.13 1.44 -23.24
N ASN A 52 0.87 0.64 -24.28
CA ASN A 52 -0.46 0.59 -24.90
C ASN A 52 -1.54 0.08 -23.93
N ILE A 53 -1.21 -0.91 -23.08
CA ILE A 53 -2.15 -1.40 -22.06
C ILE A 53 -2.36 -0.32 -20.99
N VAL A 54 -1.28 0.31 -20.54
CA VAL A 54 -1.31 1.37 -19.53
C VAL A 54 -2.13 2.57 -20.03
N ASP A 55 -1.89 3.05 -21.24
CA ASP A 55 -2.59 4.17 -21.85
C ASP A 55 -4.08 3.88 -21.98
N ASN A 56 -4.47 2.70 -22.48
CA ASN A 56 -5.88 2.33 -22.60
C ASN A 56 -6.59 2.26 -21.23
N PHE A 57 -5.89 1.75 -20.20
CA PHE A 57 -6.41 1.74 -18.84
C PHE A 57 -6.62 3.17 -18.32
N PHE A 58 -5.61 4.04 -18.43
CA PHE A 58 -5.70 5.42 -17.93
C PHE A 58 -6.66 6.29 -18.74
N THR A 59 -6.84 6.04 -20.04
CA THR A 59 -7.92 6.65 -20.83
C THR A 59 -9.28 6.29 -20.23
N THR A 60 -9.49 5.02 -19.88
CA THR A 60 -10.75 4.59 -19.23
C THR A 60 -10.95 5.27 -17.87
N VAL A 61 -9.89 5.39 -17.06
CA VAL A 61 -9.93 6.09 -15.77
C VAL A 61 -10.26 7.58 -15.98
N ASN A 62 -9.61 8.26 -16.92
CA ASN A 62 -9.88 9.67 -17.21
C ASN A 62 -11.31 9.89 -17.72
N ASP A 63 -11.82 9.02 -18.59
CA ASP A 63 -13.14 9.19 -19.19
C ASP A 63 -14.28 8.86 -18.22
N LYS A 64 -14.05 7.98 -17.24
CA LYS A 64 -15.10 7.45 -16.35
C LYS A 64 -14.97 7.93 -14.91
N ILE A 65 -13.77 7.82 -14.34
CA ILE A 65 -13.54 8.04 -12.91
C ILE A 65 -13.38 9.53 -12.60
N VAL A 66 -12.67 10.31 -13.42
CA VAL A 66 -12.51 11.76 -13.17
C VAL A 66 -13.86 12.48 -13.14
N PRO A 67 -14.77 12.34 -14.14
CA PRO A 67 -16.09 12.96 -14.07
C PRO A 67 -16.97 12.42 -12.93
N PHE A 68 -16.73 11.18 -12.49
CA PHE A 68 -17.43 10.62 -11.34
C PHE A 68 -16.96 11.25 -10.03
N ILE A 69 -15.64 11.43 -9.86
CA ILE A 69 -15.04 12.12 -8.71
C ILE A 69 -15.59 13.54 -8.61
N ASP A 70 -15.70 14.28 -9.71
CA ASP A 70 -16.26 15.64 -9.71
C ASP A 70 -17.69 15.66 -9.13
N LYS A 71 -18.53 14.70 -9.55
CA LYS A 71 -19.90 14.54 -9.01
C LYS A 71 -19.91 14.17 -7.55
N VAL A 72 -18.99 13.30 -7.11
CA VAL A 72 -18.88 12.89 -5.70
C VAL A 72 -18.49 14.09 -4.85
N ILE A 73 -17.47 14.86 -5.26
CA ILE A 73 -16.99 16.05 -4.52
C ILE A 73 -18.10 17.10 -4.39
N GLU A 74 -18.91 17.32 -5.43
CA GLU A 74 -20.05 18.24 -5.39
C GLU A 74 -21.07 17.88 -4.30
N HIS A 75 -21.20 16.58 -3.99
CA HIS A 75 -22.16 16.05 -3.00
C HIS A 75 -21.48 15.56 -1.71
N GLN A 76 -20.17 15.78 -1.56
CA GLN A 76 -19.41 15.24 -0.45
C GLN A 76 -19.63 16.10 0.80
N GLU A 77 -20.14 15.47 1.85
CA GLU A 77 -20.22 16.10 3.16
C GLU A 77 -18.81 16.36 3.75
N PRO A 78 -18.65 17.38 4.60
CA PRO A 78 -17.38 17.63 5.28
C PRO A 78 -16.89 16.39 6.02
N ARG A 79 -15.56 16.22 6.07
CA ARG A 79 -14.93 15.16 6.85
C ARG A 79 -15.46 15.20 8.29
N PRO A 80 -16.01 14.11 8.84
CA PRO A 80 -16.51 14.09 10.21
C PRO A 80 -15.43 14.48 11.21
N SER A 81 -15.77 15.36 12.17
CA SER A 81 -14.82 15.91 13.14
C SER A 81 -14.17 14.85 14.03
N PHE A 82 -14.88 13.74 14.30
CA PHE A 82 -14.34 12.64 15.09
C PHE A 82 -13.11 11.98 14.45
N MET A 83 -12.96 12.03 13.13
CA MET A 83 -11.78 11.47 12.44
C MET A 83 -10.50 12.23 12.77
N SER A 84 -10.62 13.46 13.31
CA SER A 84 -9.52 14.28 13.78
C SER A 84 -9.51 14.44 15.31
N ALA A 85 -10.27 13.61 16.02
CA ALA A 85 -10.24 13.58 17.48
C ALA A 85 -8.86 13.13 17.97
N PHE A 86 -8.45 13.68 19.11
CA PHE A 86 -7.24 13.24 19.79
C PHE A 86 -7.39 11.81 20.30
N VAL A 87 -6.54 10.91 19.82
CA VAL A 87 -6.43 9.52 20.29
C VAL A 87 -4.96 9.26 20.59
N SER A 88 -4.63 9.04 21.87
CA SER A 88 -3.24 8.80 22.28
C SER A 88 -2.63 7.61 21.54
N ILE A 89 -1.32 7.65 21.31
CA ILE A 89 -0.62 6.55 20.61
C ILE A 89 -0.84 5.20 21.31
N SER A 90 -0.83 5.18 22.66
CA SER A 90 -1.13 3.96 23.44
C SER A 90 -2.49 3.37 23.08
N LYS A 91 -3.49 4.22 22.92
CA LYS A 91 -4.85 3.82 22.56
C LYS A 91 -4.93 3.33 21.11
N GLN A 92 -4.19 3.95 20.20
CA GLN A 92 -4.09 3.49 18.81
C GLN A 92 -3.41 2.11 18.70
N ARG A 93 -2.43 1.80 19.57
CA ARG A 93 -1.84 0.45 19.65
C ARG A 93 -2.85 -0.60 20.09
N GLU A 94 -3.66 -0.31 21.10
CA GLU A 94 -4.77 -1.21 21.51
C GLU A 94 -5.76 -1.45 20.35
N ILE A 95 -6.12 -0.38 19.62
CA ILE A 95 -6.98 -0.49 18.43
C ILE A 95 -6.31 -1.33 17.33
N SER A 96 -4.99 -1.16 17.14
CA SER A 96 -4.20 -1.92 16.16
C SER A 96 -4.24 -3.41 16.47
N GLU A 97 -4.04 -3.79 17.74
CA GLU A 97 -4.15 -5.19 18.19
C GLU A 97 -5.54 -5.78 17.93
N LEU A 98 -6.61 -5.00 18.16
CA LEU A 98 -7.97 -5.43 17.86
C LEU A 98 -8.19 -5.65 16.35
N VAL A 99 -7.70 -4.74 15.52
CA VAL A 99 -7.79 -4.84 14.04
C VAL A 99 -7.02 -6.06 13.55
N MET A 100 -5.77 -6.22 13.97
CA MET A 100 -4.92 -7.36 13.61
C MET A 100 -5.58 -8.68 14.01
N THR A 101 -6.02 -8.79 15.28
CA THR A 101 -6.70 -10.00 15.78
C THR A 101 -7.95 -10.32 14.98
N HIS A 102 -8.75 -9.31 14.62
CA HIS A 102 -9.97 -9.52 13.86
C HIS A 102 -9.71 -10.00 12.43
N LEU A 103 -8.59 -9.57 11.83
CA LEU A 103 -8.14 -10.00 10.51
C LEU A 103 -7.31 -11.29 10.55
N GLY A 104 -7.14 -11.91 11.73
CA GLY A 104 -6.36 -13.15 11.88
C GLY A 104 -4.85 -12.95 11.82
N TYR A 105 -4.36 -11.70 11.92
CA TYR A 105 -2.95 -11.39 12.03
C TYR A 105 -2.54 -11.42 13.51
N SER A 106 -1.64 -12.35 13.87
CA SER A 106 -1.19 -12.58 15.25
C SER A 106 0.34 -12.69 15.32
N ILE A 107 0.88 -12.83 16.53
CA ILE A 107 2.34 -12.98 16.72
C ILE A 107 2.91 -14.25 16.08
N ASP A 108 2.08 -15.27 15.86
CA ASP A 108 2.46 -16.49 15.13
C ASP A 108 2.56 -16.25 13.62
N PHE A 109 2.01 -15.13 13.13
CA PHE A 109 2.02 -14.70 11.72
C PHE A 109 3.13 -13.67 11.45
N GLY A 110 3.29 -12.70 12.36
CA GLY A 110 4.26 -11.64 12.23
C GLY A 110 4.15 -10.57 13.31
N LEU A 111 4.94 -9.51 13.16
CA LEU A 111 5.01 -8.40 14.11
C LEU A 111 4.54 -7.08 13.48
N LEU A 112 4.10 -6.16 14.33
CA LEU A 112 3.82 -4.77 13.97
C LEU A 112 4.96 -3.87 14.48
N GLY A 113 5.59 -3.12 13.59
CA GLY A 113 6.58 -2.10 13.90
C GLY A 113 6.10 -0.67 13.64
N GLU A 114 6.82 0.31 14.17
CA GLU A 114 6.56 1.74 13.93
C GLU A 114 7.68 2.36 13.09
N VAL A 115 7.31 3.02 12.00
CA VAL A 115 8.23 3.68 11.05
C VAL A 115 7.61 4.97 10.53
N GLU A 116 8.37 5.76 9.76
CA GLU A 116 7.85 6.98 9.12
C GLU A 116 6.98 6.68 7.87
N HIS A 117 7.31 5.63 7.13
CA HIS A 117 6.59 5.22 5.92
C HIS A 117 6.24 3.74 6.04
N PRO A 118 4.95 3.42 6.27
CA PRO A 118 4.50 2.04 6.40
C PRO A 118 4.87 1.16 5.20
N PHE A 119 5.21 -0.08 5.51
CA PHE A 119 5.50 -1.15 4.56
C PHE A 119 5.34 -2.50 5.24
N SER A 120 5.30 -3.54 4.43
CA SER A 120 5.36 -4.94 4.82
C SER A 120 6.62 -5.59 4.26
N SER A 121 7.17 -6.55 4.99
CA SER A 121 8.38 -7.28 4.60
C SER A 121 8.28 -8.74 5.01
N THR A 122 8.70 -9.62 4.12
CA THR A 122 8.65 -11.08 4.30
C THR A 122 10.05 -11.60 4.53
N PHE A 123 10.27 -12.22 5.69
CA PHE A 123 11.55 -12.83 6.06
C PHE A 123 11.54 -14.34 5.82
N SER A 124 10.38 -14.97 5.97
CA SER A 124 10.08 -16.36 5.59
C SER A 124 8.57 -16.48 5.38
N ILE A 125 8.10 -17.61 4.84
CA ILE A 125 6.66 -17.93 4.82
C ILE A 125 5.97 -17.79 6.19
N ASN A 126 6.69 -17.94 7.30
CA ASN A 126 6.14 -17.88 8.67
C ASN A 126 6.49 -16.58 9.41
N ASP A 127 7.15 -15.61 8.76
CA ASP A 127 7.52 -14.34 9.38
C ASP A 127 7.36 -13.21 8.36
N THR A 128 6.15 -12.67 8.32
CA THR A 128 5.78 -11.53 7.47
C THR A 128 5.42 -10.36 8.37
N ARG A 129 6.28 -9.33 8.43
CA ARG A 129 6.14 -8.20 9.34
C ARG A 129 5.52 -7.01 8.64
N ILE A 130 4.71 -6.27 9.37
CA ILE A 130 4.07 -5.05 8.90
C ILE A 130 4.52 -3.87 9.75
N THR A 131 4.38 -2.67 9.22
CA THR A 131 4.70 -1.45 9.96
C THR A 131 3.59 -0.42 9.80
N THR A 132 3.53 0.53 10.73
CA THR A 132 2.53 1.61 10.71
C THR A 132 3.16 2.92 11.22
N THR A 133 2.40 4.01 11.06
CA THR A 133 2.70 5.30 11.66
C THR A 133 1.46 5.79 12.39
N TYR A 134 1.63 6.23 13.63
CA TYR A 134 0.54 6.76 14.43
C TYR A 134 0.51 8.29 14.40
N HIS A 135 -0.70 8.84 14.31
CA HIS A 135 -0.94 10.28 14.35
C HIS A 135 -2.07 10.57 15.35
N GLU A 136 -1.79 11.31 16.41
CA GLU A 136 -2.76 11.52 17.50
C GLU A 136 -4.04 12.21 17.04
N ASN A 137 -3.99 12.99 15.96
CA ASN A 137 -5.14 13.70 15.39
C ASN A 137 -5.59 13.11 14.04
N ASP A 138 -5.18 11.88 13.72
CA ASP A 138 -5.71 11.10 12.58
C ASP A 138 -5.56 9.60 12.86
N PHE A 139 -6.30 9.10 13.84
CA PHE A 139 -6.21 7.69 14.24
C PHE A 139 -6.65 6.72 13.13
N THR A 140 -7.44 7.20 12.15
CA THR A 140 -7.93 6.37 11.04
C THR A 140 -6.81 5.96 10.08
N GLN A 141 -5.75 6.77 9.99
CA GLN A 141 -4.61 6.49 9.13
C GLN A 141 -3.90 5.20 9.52
N SER A 142 -3.63 5.00 10.82
CA SER A 142 -2.95 3.79 11.29
C SER A 142 -3.82 2.55 11.10
N ILE A 143 -5.14 2.65 11.29
CA ILE A 143 -6.09 1.55 11.03
C ILE A 143 -6.01 1.10 9.57
N PHE A 144 -6.24 2.00 8.61
CA PHE A 144 -6.25 1.61 7.20
C PHE A 144 -4.86 1.22 6.69
N SER A 145 -3.79 1.85 7.20
CA SER A 145 -2.43 1.43 6.90
C SER A 145 -2.17 -0.01 7.35
N ILE A 146 -2.58 -0.38 8.57
CA ILE A 146 -2.41 -1.76 9.07
C ILE A 146 -3.21 -2.74 8.22
N ILE A 147 -4.46 -2.42 7.89
CA ILE A 147 -5.29 -3.29 7.04
C ILE A 147 -4.64 -3.48 5.65
N HIS A 148 -4.09 -2.40 5.07
CA HIS A 148 -3.36 -2.44 3.81
C HIS A 148 -2.14 -3.37 3.88
N GLU A 149 -1.27 -3.17 4.87
CA GLU A 149 -0.07 -3.99 5.03
C GLU A 149 -0.38 -5.45 5.39
N ILE A 150 -1.47 -5.72 6.12
CA ILE A 150 -1.95 -7.09 6.36
C ILE A 150 -2.33 -7.74 5.02
N GLY A 151 -2.93 -7.01 4.06
CA GLY A 151 -3.28 -7.58 2.76
C GLY A 151 -2.05 -8.06 1.99
N HIS A 152 -0.97 -7.26 1.99
CA HIS A 152 0.33 -7.67 1.47
C HIS A 152 0.90 -8.89 2.20
N SER A 153 0.87 -8.84 3.53
CA SER A 153 1.41 -9.88 4.41
C SER A 153 0.69 -11.22 4.23
N MET A 154 -0.65 -11.18 4.14
CA MET A 154 -1.50 -12.34 3.87
C MET A 154 -1.18 -13.00 2.53
N TYR A 155 -0.95 -12.21 1.49
CA TYR A 155 -0.60 -12.75 0.18
C TYR A 155 0.69 -13.57 0.23
N ASN A 156 1.72 -13.02 0.86
CA ASN A 156 3.03 -13.68 0.96
C ASN A 156 3.01 -14.89 1.90
N HIS A 157 2.15 -14.91 2.92
CA HIS A 157 1.99 -16.05 3.82
C HIS A 157 1.27 -17.26 3.17
N GLN A 158 0.49 -17.04 2.10
CA GLN A 158 -0.27 -18.09 1.43
C GLN A 158 0.56 -18.96 0.48
N VAL A 159 1.88 -18.72 0.39
CA VAL A 159 2.79 -19.53 -0.40
C VAL A 159 2.87 -20.95 0.19
N ASN A 160 2.84 -21.96 -0.67
CA ASN A 160 3.01 -23.36 -0.24
C ASN A 160 4.36 -23.51 0.49
N PRO A 161 4.39 -24.00 1.75
CA PRO A 161 5.61 -24.17 2.51
C PRO A 161 6.71 -25.00 1.83
N GLU A 162 6.35 -25.92 0.92
CA GLU A 162 7.31 -26.70 0.15
C GLU A 162 8.19 -25.84 -0.78
N PHE A 163 7.76 -24.61 -1.09
CA PHE A 163 8.51 -23.69 -1.91
C PHE A 163 9.42 -22.76 -1.12
N GLU A 164 9.45 -22.78 0.21
CA GLU A 164 10.35 -21.93 1.00
C GLU A 164 11.80 -22.03 0.52
N GLY A 165 12.44 -20.88 0.30
CA GLY A 165 13.81 -20.78 -0.22
C GLY A 165 13.96 -20.93 -1.73
N TYR A 166 12.87 -21.19 -2.47
CA TYR A 166 12.87 -21.17 -3.93
C TYR A 166 12.48 -19.79 -4.47
N ALA A 167 12.95 -19.44 -5.67
CA ALA A 167 12.63 -18.17 -6.33
C ALA A 167 11.13 -17.96 -6.63
N ILE A 168 10.30 -19.00 -6.54
CA ILE A 168 8.85 -18.94 -6.77
C ILE A 168 8.06 -18.44 -5.56
N VAL A 169 8.70 -18.24 -4.40
CA VAL A 169 8.05 -17.78 -3.16
C VAL A 169 7.67 -16.31 -3.23
N ASP A 170 8.36 -15.52 -4.05
CA ASP A 170 8.07 -14.10 -4.13
C ASP A 170 6.74 -13.84 -4.84
N SER A 171 6.16 -12.68 -4.54
CA SER A 171 4.96 -12.18 -5.18
C SER A 171 5.08 -12.25 -6.71
N MET A 172 4.06 -12.80 -7.37
CA MET A 172 4.09 -13.00 -8.82
C MET A 172 4.24 -11.69 -9.61
N SER A 173 3.64 -10.60 -9.11
CA SER A 173 3.75 -9.27 -9.70
C SER A 173 3.36 -8.18 -8.72
N MET A 174 3.78 -6.94 -9.00
CA MET A 174 3.42 -5.78 -8.16
C MET A 174 1.92 -5.51 -8.18
N SER A 175 1.24 -5.72 -9.31
CA SER A 175 -0.22 -5.47 -9.38
C SER A 175 -1.00 -6.50 -8.59
N LEU A 176 -0.58 -7.77 -8.60
CA LEU A 176 -1.20 -8.79 -7.77
C LEU A 176 -0.96 -8.49 -6.28
N HIS A 177 0.24 -8.05 -5.92
CA HIS A 177 0.56 -7.68 -4.54
C HIS A 177 -0.30 -6.50 -4.04
N GLU A 178 -0.36 -5.41 -4.80
CA GLU A 178 -1.20 -4.24 -4.49
C GLU A 178 -2.70 -4.55 -4.57
N SER A 179 -3.11 -5.53 -5.40
CA SER A 179 -4.51 -5.94 -5.44
C SER A 179 -4.97 -6.53 -4.11
N GLN A 180 -4.12 -7.29 -3.41
CA GLN A 180 -4.46 -7.90 -2.13
C GLN A 180 -4.52 -6.85 -1.02
N SER A 181 -3.56 -5.91 -0.98
CA SER A 181 -3.58 -4.80 -0.03
C SER A 181 -4.80 -3.91 -0.22
N ARG A 182 -5.13 -3.53 -1.46
CA ARG A 182 -6.31 -2.70 -1.77
C ARG A 182 -7.63 -3.44 -1.59
N PHE A 183 -7.67 -4.73 -1.88
CA PHE A 183 -8.85 -5.55 -1.60
C PHE A 183 -9.16 -5.54 -0.10
N LEU A 184 -8.15 -5.83 0.73
CA LEU A 184 -8.36 -5.85 2.17
C LEU A 184 -8.64 -4.45 2.73
N GLU A 185 -7.90 -3.42 2.31
CA GLU A 185 -8.08 -2.04 2.78
C GLU A 185 -9.45 -1.48 2.37
N ASN A 186 -9.77 -1.49 1.07
CA ASN A 186 -10.88 -0.73 0.52
C ASN A 186 -12.15 -1.56 0.38
N MET A 187 -12.05 -2.80 -0.10
CA MET A 187 -13.24 -3.63 -0.34
C MET A 187 -13.76 -4.23 0.96
N ILE A 188 -12.87 -4.59 1.89
CA ILE A 188 -13.22 -5.17 3.19
C ILE A 188 -13.18 -4.09 4.29
N GLY A 189 -12.03 -3.47 4.52
CA GLY A 189 -11.78 -2.56 5.64
C GLY A 189 -12.64 -1.29 5.65
N ARG A 190 -13.01 -0.79 4.46
CA ARG A 190 -13.93 0.35 4.31
C ARG A 190 -15.39 -0.07 4.04
N SER A 191 -15.71 -1.37 4.11
CA SER A 191 -17.09 -1.83 3.99
C SER A 191 -17.91 -1.44 5.21
N LEU A 192 -19.20 -1.15 5.01
CA LEU A 192 -20.12 -0.83 6.11
C LEU A 192 -20.15 -1.93 7.18
N CYS A 193 -20.17 -3.20 6.76
CA CYS A 193 -20.19 -4.33 7.68
C CYS A 193 -19.01 -4.33 8.65
N ILE A 194 -17.80 -4.06 8.15
CA ILE A 194 -16.59 -4.00 8.98
C ILE A 194 -16.58 -2.73 9.83
N LEU A 195 -16.93 -1.57 9.24
CA LEU A 195 -16.96 -0.30 9.95
C LEU A 195 -17.95 -0.31 11.11
N ASP A 196 -19.17 -0.84 10.92
CA ASP A 196 -20.18 -0.92 11.99
C ASP A 196 -19.72 -1.81 13.14
N THR A 197 -19.11 -2.95 12.82
CA THR A 197 -18.56 -3.89 13.81
C THR A 197 -17.40 -3.27 14.58
N ALA A 198 -16.47 -2.62 13.87
CA ALA A 198 -15.29 -1.98 14.46
C ALA A 198 -15.68 -0.78 15.33
N LEU A 199 -16.54 0.11 14.82
CA LEU A 199 -17.02 1.28 15.55
C LEU A 199 -17.78 0.87 16.82
N SER A 200 -18.61 -0.17 16.76
CA SER A 200 -19.32 -0.68 17.94
C SER A 200 -18.35 -1.15 19.02
N LYS A 201 -17.30 -1.89 18.66
CA LYS A 201 -16.28 -2.37 19.60
C LYS A 201 -15.39 -1.25 20.14
N ILE A 202 -15.01 -0.30 19.29
CA ILE A 202 -14.18 0.85 19.71
C ILE A 202 -14.98 1.71 20.69
N THR A 203 -16.21 2.08 20.33
CA THR A 203 -17.04 2.93 21.19
C THR A 203 -17.41 2.26 22.51
N SER A 204 -17.70 0.95 22.54
CA SER A 204 -18.02 0.24 23.79
C SER A 204 -16.86 0.11 24.77
N ASN A 205 -15.61 0.18 24.28
CA ASN A 205 -14.41 0.09 25.12
C ASN A 205 -13.92 1.45 25.63
N TYR A 206 -14.48 2.56 25.12
CA TYR A 206 -13.97 3.92 25.36
C TYR A 206 -15.04 4.94 25.78
N THR A 207 -16.24 4.47 26.16
CA THR A 207 -17.21 5.21 27.00
C THR A 207 -17.00 4.92 28.47
#